data_AF-A0A2S0KQ36-F1
#
_entry.id   AF-A0A2S0KQ36-F1
#
_cell.length_a   1.000
_cell.length_b   1.000
_cell.length_c   1.000
_cell.angle_alpha   90.00
_cell.angle_beta   90.00
_cell.angle_gamma   90.00
#
_symmetry.space_group_name_H-M   'P 1'
#
loop_
_entity.id
_entity.type
_entity.pdbx_description
1 polymer ?
#
loop_
_entity_poly.entity_id
_entity_poly.type
_entity_poly.pdbx_seq_one_letter_code
_entity_poly.pdbx_strand_id
1 'polypeptide(L)' 'MAEEKKRKAVYNREADKRWRDKNKEHAGYLRDRTSARRFLKKKATEDDLLEMEELITERRKELAEMEEMNRII' A
#
# COMPACT_ATOMS: atom_id res chain seq x y z
N MET A 1 -39.69 10.78 -25.11
CA MET A 1 -38.35 10.24 -24.80
C MET A 1 -37.84 10.98 -23.59
N ALA A 2 -37.66 10.31 -22.45
CA ALA A 2 -37.21 10.96 -21.22
C ALA A 2 -35.71 11.25 -21.32
N GLU A 3 -35.33 12.53 -21.33
CA GLU A 3 -33.94 12.95 -21.27
C GLU A 3 -33.34 12.54 -19.91
N GLU A 4 -32.40 11.59 -19.94
CA GLU A 4 -31.58 11.28 -18.77
C GLU A 4 -30.73 12.50 -18.40
N LYS A 5 -31.14 13.22 -17.36
CA LYS A 5 -30.30 14.25 -16.73
C LYS A 5 -29.07 13.59 -16.11
N LYS A 6 -27.97 13.52 -16.87
CA LYS A 6 -26.66 13.10 -16.37
C LYS A 6 -26.24 14.06 -15.25
N ARG A 7 -26.14 13.55 -14.02
CA ARG A 7 -25.69 14.33 -12.86
C ARG A 7 -24.28 14.83 -13.15
N LYS A 8 -24.09 16.17 -13.15
CA LYS A 8 -22.78 16.78 -13.29
C LYS A 8 -21.95 16.40 -12.06
N ALA A 9 -20.87 15.64 -12.25
CA ALA A 9 -19.94 15.35 -11.17
C ALA A 9 -19.33 16.67 -10.69
N VAL A 10 -19.74 17.13 -9.51
CA VAL A 10 -19.17 18.33 -8.89
C VAL A 10 -17.91 17.88 -8.16
N TYR A 11 -16.76 18.12 -8.77
CA TYR A 11 -15.47 17.93 -8.12
C TYR A 11 -15.37 18.86 -6.91
N ASN A 12 -15.32 18.30 -5.70
CA ASN A 12 -15.09 19.06 -4.49
C ASN A 12 -13.74 18.68 -3.89
N ARG A 13 -12.76 19.56 -4.14
CA ARG A 13 -11.37 19.40 -3.70
C ARG A 13 -11.22 19.25 -2.19
N GLU A 14 -12.08 19.89 -1.40
CA GLU A 14 -12.02 19.85 0.07
C GLU A 14 -12.53 18.51 0.61
N ALA A 15 -13.60 17.98 0.03
CA ALA A 15 -14.12 16.67 0.37
C ALA A 15 -13.10 15.57 0.05
N ASP A 16 -12.47 15.63 -1.13
CA ASP A 16 -11.41 14.70 -1.54
C ASP A 16 -10.17 14.81 -0.64
N LYS A 17 -9.85 16.02 -0.16
CA LYS A 17 -8.75 16.21 0.78
C LYS A 17 -9.04 15.52 2.12
N ARG A 18 -10.23 15.75 2.70
CA ARG A 18 -10.64 15.11 3.97
C ARG A 18 -10.67 13.59 3.87
N TRP A 19 -11.16 13.06 2.76
CA TRP A 19 -11.17 11.62 2.53
C TRP A 19 -9.74 11.07 2.40
N ARG A 20 -8.85 11.74 1.67
CA ARG A 20 -7.44 11.34 1.56
C ARG A 20 -6.71 11.42 2.90
N ASP A 21 -6.96 12.44 3.70
CA ASP A 21 -6.35 12.60 5.01
C ASP A 21 -6.78 11.46 5.96
N LYS A 22 -8.06 11.06 5.94
CA LYS A 22 -8.58 9.91 6.70
C LYS A 22 -8.02 8.56 6.22
N ASN A 23 -7.66 8.45 4.95
CA ASN A 23 -7.13 7.21 4.34
C ASN A 23 -5.63 7.28 4.06
N LYS A 24 -4.91 8.21 4.71
CA LYS A 24 -3.52 8.53 4.39
C LYS A 24 -2.59 7.33 4.58
N GLU A 25 -2.80 6.55 5.64
CA GLU A 25 -2.00 5.35 5.93
C GLU A 25 -2.21 4.26 4.87
N HIS A 26 -3.47 3.96 4.53
CA HIS A 26 -3.78 2.97 3.51
C HIS A 26 -3.27 3.40 2.12
N ALA A 27 -3.41 4.67 1.78
CA ALA A 27 -2.88 5.24 0.55
C ALA A 27 -1.34 5.17 0.51
N GLY A 28 -0.68 5.45 1.64
CA GLY A 28 0.77 5.29 1.81
C GLY A 28 1.20 3.85 1.56
N TYR A 29 0.55 2.90 2.24
CA TYR A 29 0.78 1.47 2.04
C TYR A 29 0.69 1.05 0.57
N LEU A 30 -0.36 1.49 -0.15
CA LEU A 30 -0.54 1.15 -1.56
C LEU A 30 0.55 1.76 -2.45
N ARG A 31 0.96 3.00 -2.16
CA ARG A 31 2.02 3.69 -2.90
C ARG A 31 3.35 2.97 -2.72
N ASP A 32 3.69 2.65 -1.48
CA ASP A 32 4.98 2.04 -1.15
C ASP A 32 5.03 0.61 -1.71
N ARG A 33 3.94 -0.17 -1.57
CA ARG A 33 3.80 -1.50 -2.19
C ARG A 33 3.99 -1.47 -3.71
N THR A 34 3.40 -0.48 -4.39
CA THR A 34 3.50 -0.38 -5.85
C THR A 34 4.90 0.04 -6.28
N SER A 35 5.53 0.94 -5.53
CA SER A 35 6.88 1.41 -5.77
C SER A 35 7.90 0.29 -5.58
N ALA A 36 7.82 -0.45 -4.47
CA ALA A 36 8.65 -1.62 -4.20
C ALA A 36 8.52 -2.69 -5.28
N ARG A 37 7.28 -3.03 -5.68
CA ARG A 37 7.06 -3.99 -6.78
C ARG A 37 7.72 -3.54 -8.08
N ARG A 38 7.61 -2.26 -8.43
CA ARG A 38 8.23 -1.72 -9.65
C ARG A 38 9.75 -1.76 -9.56
N PHE A 39 10.31 -1.44 -8.39
CA PHE A 39 11.74 -1.45 -8.15
C PHE A 39 12.32 -2.85 -8.34
N LEU A 40 11.80 -3.83 -7.59
CA LEU A 40 12.24 -5.23 -7.69
C LEU A 40 12.10 -5.80 -9.11
N LYS A 41 11.04 -5.41 -9.84
CA LYS A 41 10.79 -5.95 -11.19
C LYS A 41 11.64 -5.34 -12.30
N LYS A 42 12.08 -4.08 -12.16
CA LYS A 42 12.61 -3.30 -13.29
C LYS A 42 13.91 -2.55 -13.04
N LYS A 43 14.33 -2.42 -11.78
CA LYS A 43 15.42 -1.52 -11.39
C LYS A 43 16.46 -2.15 -10.48
N ALA A 44 16.06 -3.12 -9.65
CA ALA A 44 16.95 -3.76 -8.69
C ALA A 44 18.13 -4.44 -9.41
N THR A 45 19.32 -4.25 -8.84
CA THR A 45 20.54 -4.99 -9.17
C THR A 45 20.56 -6.32 -8.42
N GLU A 46 21.54 -7.19 -8.71
CA GLU A 46 21.70 -8.45 -7.99
C GLU A 46 21.94 -8.23 -6.49
N ASP A 47 22.80 -7.28 -6.13
CA ASP A 47 23.09 -6.93 -4.73
C ASP A 47 21.83 -6.41 -4.02
N ASP A 48 21.02 -5.57 -4.69
CA ASP A 48 19.75 -5.10 -4.15
C ASP A 48 18.78 -6.27 -3.91
N LEU A 49 18.76 -7.28 -4.79
CA LEU A 49 17.88 -8.44 -4.61
C LEU A 49 18.29 -9.27 -3.40
N LEU A 50 19.60 -9.49 -3.22
CA LEU A 50 20.15 -10.20 -2.06
C LEU A 50 19.79 -9.49 -0.74
N GLU A 51 20.02 -8.17 -0.66
CA GLU A 51 19.64 -7.39 0.52
C GLU A 51 18.13 -7.49 0.80
N MET A 52 17.30 -7.41 -0.25
CA MET A 52 15.85 -7.49 -0.10
C MET A 52 15.38 -8.88 0.36
N GLU A 53 16.06 -9.96 -0.03
CA GLU A 53 15.77 -11.31 0.45
C GLU A 53 16.08 -11.46 1.95
N GLU A 54 17.18 -10.89 2.43
CA GLU A 54 17.53 -10.85 3.85
C GLU A 54 16.46 -10.10 4.65
N LEU A 55 16.08 -8.90 4.20
CA LEU A 55 15.04 -8.08 4.84
C LEU A 55 13.67 -8.79 4.86
N ILE A 56 13.30 -9.50 3.79
CA ILE A 56 12.06 -10.28 3.74
C ILE A 56 12.10 -11.43 4.75
N THR A 57 13.25 -12.08 4.89
CA THR A 57 13.44 -13.20 5.81
C THR A 57 13.30 -12.75 7.26
N GLU A 58 13.96 -11.67 7.64
CA GLU A 58 13.85 -11.08 8.98
C GLU A 58 12.41 -10.66 9.28
N ARG A 59 11.75 -9.95 8.35
CA ARG A 59 10.37 -9.50 8.55
C ARG A 59 9.38 -10.66 8.73
N ARG A 60 9.57 -11.77 8.02
CA ARG A 60 8.75 -12.98 8.17
C ARG A 60 8.94 -13.63 9.53
N LYS A 61 10.18 -13.66 10.03
CA LYS A 61 10.50 -14.19 11.35
C LYS A 61 9.81 -13.37 12.44
N GLU A 62 9.92 -12.05 12.40
CA GLU A 62 9.21 -11.17 13.34
C GLU A 62 7.70 -11.40 13.33
N LEU A 63 7.10 -11.53 12.14
CA LEU A 63 5.66 -11.79 12.02
C LEU A 63 5.26 -13.15 12.60
N ALA A 64 6.07 -14.19 12.37
CA ALA A 64 5.83 -15.51 12.96
C ALA A 64 5.94 -15.47 14.49
N GLU A 65 6.98 -14.82 15.04
CA GLU A 65 7.14 -14.64 16.48
C GLU A 65 5.98 -13.85 17.09
N MET A 66 5.52 -12.78 16.42
CA MET A 66 4.33 -12.03 16.83
C MET A 66 3.07 -12.89 16.81
N GLU A 67 2.87 -13.72 15.79
CA GLU A 67 1.74 -14.65 15.73
C GLU A 67 1.79 -15.70 16.84
N GLU A 68 2.97 -16.25 17.14
CA GLU A 68 3.16 -17.20 18.23
C GLU A 68 2.86 -16.57 19.58
N MET A 69 3.38 -15.36 19.85
CA MET A 69 3.07 -14.62 21.08
C MET A 69 1.57 -14.36 21.23
N ASN A 70 0.88 -13.97 20.15
CA ASN A 70 -0.56 -13.71 20.17
C ASN A 70 -1.41 -14.96 20.41
N ARG A 71 -0.88 -16.17 20.15
CA ARG A 71 -1.58 -17.44 20.41
C ARG A 71 -1.44 -17.93 21.86
N ILE A 72 -0.48 -17.39 22.61
CA ILE A 72 -0.18 -17.79 24.00
C ILE A 72 -0.97 -16.96 25.03
N ILE A 73 -1.45 -15.78 24.63
CA ILE A 73 -2.29 -14.86 25.43
C ILE A 73 -3.77 -15.24 25.28
#